data_AF-A0A2A3G1U3-F1
#
_entry.id   AF-A0A2A3G1U3-F1
#
_cell.length_a   1.000
_cell.length_b   1.000
_cell.length_c   1.000
_cell.angle_alpha   90.00
_cell.angle_beta   90.00
_cell.angle_gamma   90.00
#
_symmetry.space_group_name_H-M   'P 1'
#
loop_
_entity.id
_entity.type
_entity.pdbx_description
1 polymer ?
#
loop_
_entity_poly.entity_id
_entity_poly.type
_entity_poly.pdbx_seq_one_letter_code
_entity_poly.pdbx_strand_id
1 'polypeptide(L)'
;MHDVGETIDDIEVRGSINTVGDFMPGCDVPAALDEAGEFIEGAYLRMAQRARRIAAVATGNAHEFEVSEDDFRSQLNAIGVQP
;
A
#
# COMPACT_ATOMS: atom_id res chain seq x y z
N MET A 1 -2.77 -7.02 2.36
CA MET A 1 -2.79 -5.63 1.82
C MET A 1 -1.51 -4.88 2.14
N HIS A 2 -0.78 -5.21 3.21
CA HIS A 2 0.55 -4.64 3.47
C HIS A 2 1.53 -4.99 2.34
N ASP A 3 1.69 -6.29 2.06
CA ASP A 3 2.58 -6.82 1.01
C ASP A 3 2.21 -6.33 -0.40
N VAL A 4 0.91 -6.09 -0.64
CA VAL A 4 0.41 -5.48 -1.89
C VAL A 4 0.89 -4.04 -2.01
N GLY A 5 0.88 -3.29 -0.89
CA GLY A 5 1.42 -1.94 -0.86
C GLY A 5 2.92 -1.92 -1.15
N GLU A 6 3.70 -2.86 -0.61
CA GLU A 6 5.13 -3.00 -0.93
C GLU A 6 5.35 -3.35 -2.39
N THR A 7 4.63 -4.36 -2.90
CA THR A 7 4.74 -4.80 -4.31
C THR A 7 4.45 -3.66 -5.31
N ILE A 8 3.51 -2.76 -4.99
CA ILE A 8 3.20 -1.59 -5.82
C ILE A 8 4.32 -0.53 -5.74
N ASP A 9 4.91 -0.35 -4.56
CA ASP A 9 5.99 0.62 -4.30
C ASP A 9 7.27 0.24 -5.06
N ASP A 10 7.51 -1.07 -5.23
CA ASP A 10 8.66 -1.61 -5.93
C ASP A 10 8.58 -1.46 -7.46
N ILE A 11 7.49 -0.93 -8.02
CA ILE A 11 7.36 -0.71 -9.47
C ILE A 11 8.19 0.50 -9.90
N GLU A 12 9.34 0.23 -10.53
CA GLU A 12 10.26 1.24 -11.05
C GLU A 12 10.07 1.47 -12.56
N VAL A 13 9.46 2.60 -12.91
CA VAL A 13 9.20 2.99 -14.31
C VAL A 13 10.38 3.74 -14.89
N ARG A 14 10.96 4.70 -14.14
CA ARG A 14 12.06 5.54 -14.60
C ARG A 14 13.33 4.71 -14.87
N GLY A 15 13.60 3.70 -14.04
CA GLY A 15 14.67 2.73 -14.30
C GLY A 15 14.50 1.98 -15.62
N SER A 16 13.25 1.70 -16.03
CA SER A 16 12.96 0.99 -17.28
C SER A 16 13.12 1.86 -18.53
N ILE A 17 13.02 3.19 -18.41
CA ILE A 17 13.04 4.13 -19.54
C ILE A 17 14.31 4.98 -19.63
N ASN A 18 15.20 4.91 -18.64
CA ASN A 18 16.39 5.77 -18.54
C ASN A 18 17.39 5.64 -19.72
N THR A 19 17.35 4.54 -20.47
CA THR A 19 18.22 4.30 -21.64
C THR A 19 17.58 4.67 -22.98
N VAL A 20 16.31 5.07 -23.01
CA VAL A 20 15.60 5.37 -24.27
C VAL A 20 16.29 6.50 -25.05
N GLY A 21 16.90 7.46 -24.34
CA GLY A 21 17.66 8.56 -24.95
C GLY A 21 18.82 8.09 -25.82
N ASP A 22 19.47 6.98 -25.47
CA ASP A 22 20.63 6.43 -26.20
C ASP A 22 20.26 5.97 -27.62
N PHE A 23 18.99 5.61 -27.83
CA PHE A 23 18.47 5.12 -29.10
C PHE A 23 17.77 6.21 -29.94
N MET A 24 17.57 7.41 -29.38
CA MET A 24 16.81 8.49 -30.02
C MET A 24 17.57 9.84 -29.98
N PRO A 25 18.79 9.91 -30.56
CA PRO A 25 19.58 11.13 -30.53
C PRO A 25 18.89 12.29 -31.27
N GLY A 26 18.77 13.44 -30.61
CA GLY A 26 18.14 14.64 -31.17
C GLY A 26 16.61 14.62 -31.17
N CYS A 27 15.99 13.63 -30.52
CA CYS A 27 14.54 13.57 -30.33
C CYS A 27 14.16 14.08 -28.92
N ASP A 28 13.03 14.77 -28.81
CA ASP A 28 12.52 15.27 -27.52
C ASP A 28 11.68 14.22 -26.77
N VAL A 29 11.35 13.09 -27.40
CA VAL A 29 10.54 12.01 -26.81
C VAL A 29 11.13 11.45 -25.51
N PRO A 30 12.45 11.19 -25.38
CA PRO A 30 13.03 10.71 -24.13
C PRO A 30 12.77 11.65 -22.94
N ALA A 31 12.80 12.97 -23.14
CA ALA A 31 12.50 13.94 -22.09
C ALA A 31 11.01 13.86 -21.66
N ALA A 32 10.10 13.73 -22.62
CA ALA A 32 8.67 13.56 -22.33
C ALA A 32 8.38 12.24 -21.60
N LEU A 33 9.12 11.17 -21.91
CA LEU A 33 9.01 9.89 -21.21
C LEU A 33 9.52 9.97 -19.78
N ASP A 34 10.62 10.68 -19.53
CA ASP A 34 11.16 10.88 -18.17
C ASP A 34 10.14 11.61 -17.27
N GLU A 35 9.57 12.71 -17.78
CA GLU A 35 8.50 13.44 -17.09
C GLU A 35 7.27 12.56 -16.85
N ALA A 36 6.81 11.81 -17.86
CA ALA A 36 5.70 10.88 -17.70
C ALA A 36 5.99 9.79 -16.65
N GLY A 37 7.23 9.28 -16.62
CA GLY A 37 7.70 8.29 -15.65
C GLY A 37 7.58 8.79 -14.21
N GLU A 38 7.93 10.05 -13.95
CA GLU A 38 7.76 10.69 -12.63
C GLU A 38 6.30 10.71 -12.18
N PHE A 39 5.38 11.11 -13.06
CA PHE A 39 3.95 11.15 -12.73
C PHE A 39 3.37 9.75 -12.44
N ILE A 40 3.82 8.74 -13.20
CA ILE A 40 3.38 7.36 -13.03
C ILE A 40 3.90 6.78 -11.71
N GLU A 41 5.19 6.93 -11.39
CA GLU A 41 5.75 6.47 -10.10
C GLU A 41 5.08 7.18 -8.92
N GLY A 42 4.84 8.49 -9.04
CA GLY A 42 4.07 9.23 -8.04
C GLY A 42 2.66 8.68 -7.83
N ALA A 43 2.01 8.16 -8.88
CA ALA A 43 0.70 7.52 -8.77
C ALA A 43 0.79 6.16 -8.04
N TYR A 44 1.79 5.33 -8.36
CA TYR A 44 2.02 4.05 -7.67
C TYR A 44 2.31 4.26 -6.18
N LEU A 45 3.15 5.24 -5.82
CA LEU A 45 3.41 5.63 -4.43
C LEU A 45 2.11 5.96 -3.68
N ARG A 46 1.20 6.72 -4.28
CA ARG A 46 -0.11 7.05 -3.68
C ARG A 46 -0.99 5.80 -3.50
N MET A 47 -0.96 4.88 -4.47
CA MET A 47 -1.69 3.61 -4.38
C MET A 47 -1.13 2.71 -3.29
N ALA A 48 0.19 2.57 -3.18
CA ALA A 48 0.88 1.84 -2.13
C ALA A 48 0.50 2.38 -0.73
N GLN A 49 0.53 3.70 -0.55
CA GLN A 49 0.10 4.34 0.69
C GLN A 49 -1.39 4.08 1.00
N ARG A 50 -2.26 4.03 -0.02
CA ARG A 50 -3.68 3.71 0.18
C ARG A 50 -3.87 2.25 0.61
N ALA A 51 -3.13 1.31 0.03
CA ALA A 51 -3.15 -0.09 0.43
C ALA A 51 -2.68 -0.28 1.88
N ARG A 52 -1.58 0.38 2.28
CA ARG A 52 -1.10 0.39 3.66
C ARG A 52 -2.13 0.97 4.64
N ARG A 53 -2.80 2.07 4.28
CA ARG A 53 -3.90 2.64 5.10
C ARG A 53 -5.06 1.67 5.29
N ILE A 54 -5.49 0.98 4.24
CA ILE A 54 -6.55 -0.03 4.33
C ILE A 54 -6.12 -1.18 5.24
N ALA A 55 -4.88 -1.65 5.13
CA ALA A 55 -4.34 -2.69 6.00
C ALA A 55 -4.36 -2.26 7.47
N ALA A 56 -3.90 -1.04 7.77
CA ALA A 56 -3.89 -0.51 9.14
C ALA A 56 -5.30 -0.42 9.74
N VAL A 57 -6.29 0.05 8.98
CA VAL A 57 -7.69 0.10 9.43
C VAL A 57 -8.25 -1.29 9.69
N ALA A 58 -7.98 -2.25 8.81
CA ALA A 58 -8.46 -3.62 8.96
C ALA A 58 -7.87 -4.30 10.22
N THR A 59 -6.57 -4.15 10.45
CA THR A 59 -5.91 -4.68 11.66
C THR A 59 -6.41 -3.98 12.92
N GLY A 60 -6.62 -2.67 12.88
CA GLY A 60 -7.17 -1.90 14.00
C GLY A 60 -8.55 -2.40 14.42
N ASN A 61 -9.46 -2.58 13.46
CA ASN A 61 -10.80 -3.11 13.72
C ASN A 61 -10.75 -4.54 14.28
N ALA A 62 -9.88 -5.40 13.72
CA ALA A 62 -9.75 -6.77 14.19
C ALA A 62 -9.30 -6.83 15.66
N HIS A 63 -8.30 -6.02 16.02
CA HIS A 63 -7.82 -5.93 17.40
C HIS A 63 -8.91 -5.37 18.34
N GLU A 64 -9.72 -4.40 17.90
CA GLU A 64 -10.84 -3.88 18.68
C GLU A 64 -11.91 -4.94 18.95
N PHE A 65 -12.23 -5.78 17.96
CA PHE A 65 -13.14 -6.91 18.15
C PHE A 65 -12.58 -7.97 19.11
N GLU A 66 -11.29 -8.31 19.02
CA GLU A 66 -10.65 -9.24 19.97
C GLU A 66 -10.75 -8.73 21.41
N VAL A 67 -10.43 -7.46 21.65
CA VAL A 67 -10.59 -6.84 22.98
C VAL A 67 -12.04 -6.87 23.45
N SER A 68 -12.99 -6.53 22.57
CA SER A 68 -14.42 -6.57 22.91
C SER A 68 -14.92 -7.99 23.25
N GLU A 69 -14.40 -9.03 22.60
CA GLU A 69 -14.81 -10.41 22.89
C GLU A 69 -14.28 -10.89 24.24
N ASP A 70 -13.04 -10.54 24.59
CA ASP A 70 -12.47 -10.85 25.90
C ASP A 70 -13.21 -10.11 27.03
N ASP A 71 -13.56 -8.84 26.84
CA ASP A 71 -14.38 -8.08 27.78
C ASP A 71 -15.77 -8.71 27.95
N PHE A 72 -16.39 -9.15 26.84
CA PHE A 72 -17.67 -9.85 26.88
C PHE A 72 -17.57 -11.16 27.66
N ARG A 73 -16.55 -11.99 27.39
CA ARG A 73 -16.30 -13.23 28.15
C ARG A 73 -16.08 -12.97 29.63
N SER A 74 -15.33 -11.92 29.97
CA SER A 74 -15.11 -11.51 31.36
C SER A 74 -16.42 -11.16 32.07
N GLN A 75 -17.30 -10.38 31.42
CA GLN A 75 -18.62 -10.06 31.95
C GLN A 75 -19.52 -11.30 32.06
N LEU A 76 -19.47 -12.20 31.08
CA LEU A 76 -20.24 -13.46 31.08
C LEU A 76 -19.83 -14.36 32.27
N ASN A 77 -18.52 -14.47 32.52
CA ASN A 77 -17.98 -15.19 33.66
C ASN A 77 -18.38 -14.53 34.99
N ALA A 78 -18.40 -13.19 35.05
CA ALA A 78 -18.78 -12.44 36.25
C ALA A 78 -20.25 -12.65 36.67
N ILE A 79 -21.14 -12.94 35.71
CA ILE A 79 -22.55 -13.29 35.98
C ILE A 79 -22.77 -14.80 36.20
N GLY A 80 -21.69 -15.58 36.32
CA GLY A 80 -21.73 -17.00 36.69
C GLY A 80 -22.06 -17.96 35.55
N VAL A 81 -22.06 -17.47 34.30
CA VAL A 81 -22.21 -18.33 33.12
C VAL A 81 -20.81 -18.84 32.76
N GLN A 82 -20.50 -20.07 33.18
CA GLN A 82 -19.32 -20.81 32.71
C GLN A 82 -19.70 -21.65 31.47
N PRO A 83 -18.77 -21.85 30.52
CA PRO A 83 -19.02 -22.70 29.35
C PRO A 83 -19.36 -24.15 29.73
#